data_AF-A0AAU3C8M0-F1
#
_entry.id   AF-A0AAU3C8M0-F1
#
_cell.length_a   1.000
_cell.length_b   1.000
_cell.length_c   1.000
_cell.angle_alpha   90.00
_cell.angle_beta   90.00
_cell.angle_gamma   90.00
#
_symmetry.space_group_name_H-M   'P 1'
#
loop_
_entity.id
_entity.type
_entity.pdbx_description
1 polymer ?
#
loop_
_entity_poly.entity_id
_entity_poly.type
_entity_poly.pdbx_seq_one_letter_code
_entity_poly.pdbx_strand_id
1 'polypeptide(L)'
;MTEGAGIRTGDLPDELTAAEAGMWQAFRNGSVYDLRAGDTVVDDPHGGHPWGPERSVRARIVAWLLLDGPPALQGRVASLKLTGVRITDVLDLAGGTVVPYVELKGCRFEKEVLLPEARFTTVRLVDCAVPRLEAARLHTEGDLHLPRCRFHNGVRLTDAHIGTDLLLNQAVVYRDRRGRSITGDGMTIGQDLQAEMLESHGELSLRGATVGVSLSLRGSRLSNPYTRLALNAPQLTVNRTLYMTPAGLGNPVMTSGTTPARGTLVQRFECQGGVRLDDGRFGDALDLERARFTFDDDQELSLLRVQTPELRFLGERPERGKVVLSGARIVNLVDRASSWPTPGNLHMGGFTYESLVPQGAFPLTRRLEWVAAATAEYNPEPYERLATVLRNSGEDEDAREVLLAKQRRRRETLPLAAKLWGYAQDWTVAYGYRPGRAALWMAVLWAATSVAFSHAGHTPANGDGHPPWNASLFALDLLLPVIDLGQAGVWQLRGGWQWLAAVVILFGWILATTVAAGATRLLRRG
;
A
#
# COMPACT_ATOMS: atom_id res chain seq x y z
N MET A 1 38.96 -27.22 54.23
CA MET A 1 37.69 -26.62 54.69
C MET A 1 37.41 -25.39 53.84
N THR A 2 36.51 -25.54 52.88
CA THR A 2 35.49 -24.58 52.43
C THR A 2 34.70 -25.33 51.37
N GLU A 3 33.74 -26.15 51.82
CA GLU A 3 32.75 -26.81 50.98
C GLU A 3 31.85 -25.75 50.35
N GLY A 4 32.08 -25.45 49.07
CA GLY A 4 31.17 -24.68 48.22
C GLY A 4 30.26 -25.61 47.41
N ALA A 5 29.66 -26.61 48.06
CA ALA A 5 28.80 -27.61 47.44
C ALA A 5 27.42 -27.63 48.11
N GLY A 6 26.71 -26.51 48.07
CA GLY A 6 25.30 -26.42 48.44
C GLY A 6 24.52 -25.86 47.27
N ILE A 7 23.36 -26.47 46.95
CA ILE A 7 22.39 -26.04 45.93
C ILE A 7 22.68 -26.47 44.47
N ARG A 8 23.25 -27.67 44.24
CA ARG A 8 23.18 -28.36 42.93
C ARG A 8 22.40 -29.69 42.95
N THR A 9 21.99 -30.13 44.13
CA THR A 9 21.31 -31.42 44.38
C THR A 9 19.81 -31.40 44.08
N GLY A 10 19.25 -30.26 43.66
CA GLY A 10 17.82 -30.12 43.40
C GLY A 10 16.96 -30.03 44.66
N ASP A 11 17.59 -29.93 45.84
CA ASP A 11 16.92 -29.67 47.11
C ASP A 11 16.18 -28.34 47.07
N LEU A 12 15.02 -28.29 47.74
CA LEU A 12 14.19 -27.10 47.84
C LEU A 12 14.90 -26.08 48.76
N PRO A 13 15.13 -24.84 48.31
CA PRO A 13 15.64 -23.78 49.16
C PRO A 13 14.65 -23.46 50.30
N ASP A 14 15.16 -23.29 51.52
CA ASP A 14 14.32 -23.14 52.74
C ASP A 14 13.46 -21.86 52.75
N GLU A 15 13.77 -20.85 51.93
CA GLU A 15 13.05 -19.56 51.87
C GLU A 15 11.93 -19.49 50.80
N LEU A 16 11.57 -20.61 50.17
CA LEU A 16 10.51 -20.62 49.15
C LEU A 16 9.11 -20.66 49.77
N THR A 17 8.20 -19.87 49.20
CA THR A 17 6.77 -20.00 49.47
C THR A 17 6.22 -21.31 48.91
N ALA A 18 5.02 -21.73 49.33
CA ALA A 18 4.39 -22.94 48.80
C ALA A 18 4.19 -22.90 47.27
N ALA A 19 3.85 -21.73 46.71
CA ALA A 19 3.71 -21.53 45.27
C ALA A 19 5.06 -21.66 44.55
N GLU A 20 6.12 -21.08 45.11
CA GLU A 20 7.48 -21.16 44.54
C GLU A 20 8.06 -22.57 44.64
N ALA A 21 7.81 -23.28 45.75
CA ALA A 21 8.22 -24.67 45.93
C ALA A 21 7.52 -25.60 44.92
N GLY A 22 6.22 -25.40 44.68
CA GLY A 22 5.48 -26.12 43.65
C GLY A 22 6.00 -25.83 42.25
N MET A 23 6.27 -24.56 41.95
CA MET A 23 6.90 -24.14 40.69
C MET A 23 8.27 -24.80 40.47
N TRP A 24 9.11 -24.87 41.52
CA TRP A 24 10.43 -25.52 41.48
C TRP A 24 10.33 -27.00 41.09
N GLN A 25 9.40 -27.73 41.71
CA GLN A 25 9.19 -29.15 41.39
C GLN A 25 8.61 -29.35 39.98
N ALA A 26 7.66 -28.50 39.57
CA ALA A 26 7.09 -28.54 38.23
C ALA A 26 8.15 -28.27 37.16
N PHE A 27 9.07 -27.32 37.41
CA PHE A 27 10.20 -27.02 36.53
C PHE A 27 11.09 -28.25 36.30
N ARG A 28 11.49 -28.95 37.37
CA ARG A 28 12.33 -30.17 37.28
C ARG A 28 11.62 -31.32 36.56
N ASN A 29 10.30 -31.42 36.71
CA ASN A 29 9.49 -32.43 36.05
C ASN A 29 9.15 -32.07 34.58
N GLY A 30 9.21 -30.78 34.22
CA GLY A 30 8.81 -30.25 32.93
C GLY A 30 7.29 -30.18 32.71
N SER A 31 6.52 -30.24 33.79
CA SER A 31 5.05 -30.21 33.79
C SER A 31 4.51 -28.78 33.90
N VAL A 32 3.27 -28.57 33.46
CA VAL A 32 2.56 -27.30 33.65
C VAL A 32 2.25 -27.11 35.14
N TYR A 33 2.57 -25.94 35.68
CA TYR A 33 2.16 -25.51 37.01
C TYR A 33 0.99 -24.52 36.89
N ASP A 34 -0.20 -24.98 37.27
CA ASP A 34 -1.45 -24.24 37.14
C ASP A 34 -1.97 -23.82 38.51
N LEU A 35 -2.13 -22.52 38.72
CA LEU A 35 -2.63 -21.93 39.97
C LEU A 35 -4.02 -21.30 39.81
N ARG A 36 -4.71 -21.56 38.71
CA ARG A 36 -6.07 -21.06 38.46
C ARG A 36 -7.11 -21.63 39.43
N ALA A 37 -8.21 -20.90 39.63
CA ALA A 37 -9.35 -21.33 40.44
C ALA A 37 -10.33 -22.16 39.61
N GLY A 38 -10.30 -22.02 38.28
CA GLY A 38 -11.31 -22.55 37.38
C GLY A 38 -12.46 -21.58 37.11
N ASP A 39 -12.43 -20.38 37.69
CA ASP A 39 -13.39 -19.30 37.42
C ASP A 39 -12.75 -18.27 36.48
N THR A 40 -13.33 -18.11 35.29
CA THR A 40 -12.80 -17.23 34.25
C THR A 40 -12.71 -15.77 34.66
N VAL A 41 -13.57 -15.30 35.56
CA VAL A 41 -13.59 -13.89 36.01
C VAL A 41 -12.48 -13.66 37.04
N VAL A 42 -12.27 -14.62 37.95
CA VAL A 42 -11.21 -14.56 38.96
C VAL A 42 -9.83 -14.78 38.34
N ASP A 43 -9.75 -15.69 37.35
CA ASP A 43 -8.52 -16.07 36.66
C ASP A 43 -8.14 -15.11 35.52
N ASP A 44 -8.91 -14.05 35.27
CA ASP A 44 -8.60 -13.06 34.23
C ASP A 44 -7.34 -12.24 34.62
N PRO A 45 -6.21 -12.39 33.90
CA PRO A 45 -4.99 -11.63 34.17
C PRO A 45 -5.16 -10.13 33.92
N HIS A 46 -6.12 -9.72 33.09
CA HIS A 46 -6.40 -8.33 32.74
C HIS A 46 -7.47 -7.69 33.64
N GLY A 47 -8.14 -8.51 34.45
CA GLY A 47 -9.22 -8.11 35.35
C GLY A 47 -8.74 -7.42 36.63
N GLY A 48 -9.67 -6.79 37.35
CA GLY A 48 -9.39 -6.10 38.60
C GLY A 48 -9.29 -6.99 39.84
N HIS A 49 -9.59 -8.28 39.73
CA HIS A 49 -9.59 -9.19 40.89
C HIS A 49 -8.16 -9.34 41.46
N PRO A 50 -7.97 -9.14 42.77
CA PRO A 50 -6.66 -9.30 43.39
C PRO A 50 -6.28 -10.78 43.46
N TRP A 51 -5.04 -11.10 43.06
CA TRP A 51 -4.46 -12.44 43.24
C TRP A 51 -3.58 -12.46 44.49
N GLY A 52 -3.85 -13.40 45.40
CA GLY A 52 -3.19 -13.50 46.70
C GLY A 52 -1.83 -14.21 46.66
N PRO A 53 -1.19 -14.38 47.83
CA PRO A 53 0.12 -15.02 47.95
C PRO A 53 0.14 -16.47 47.44
N GLU A 54 -0.99 -17.17 47.48
CA GLU A 54 -1.16 -18.54 46.99
C GLU A 54 -0.92 -18.70 45.49
N ARG A 55 -0.98 -17.60 44.72
CA ARG A 55 -0.67 -17.55 43.28
C ARG A 55 0.54 -16.72 42.93
N SER A 56 1.25 -16.23 43.94
CA SER A 56 2.32 -15.25 43.76
C SER A 56 3.68 -15.94 43.83
N VAL A 57 4.52 -15.69 42.84
CA VAL A 57 5.92 -16.10 42.83
C VAL A 57 6.80 -14.88 42.62
N ARG A 58 7.93 -14.79 43.33
CA ARG A 58 8.87 -13.69 43.15
C ARG A 58 9.60 -13.83 41.81
N ALA A 59 9.72 -12.73 41.07
CA ALA A 59 10.45 -12.69 39.81
C ALA A 59 11.91 -13.16 39.96
N ARG A 60 12.55 -12.91 41.12
CA ARG A 60 13.90 -13.42 41.40
C ARG A 60 14.00 -14.94 41.33
N ILE A 61 12.96 -15.66 41.76
CA ILE A 61 12.94 -17.13 41.76
C ILE A 61 12.67 -17.65 40.35
N VAL A 62 11.81 -16.97 39.59
CA VAL A 62 11.62 -17.24 38.16
C VAL A 62 12.95 -17.06 37.41
N ALA A 63 13.64 -15.94 37.63
CA ALA A 63 14.94 -15.68 37.01
C ALA A 63 15.98 -16.74 37.39
N TRP A 64 16.01 -17.15 38.66
CA TRP A 64 16.88 -18.22 39.13
C TRP A 64 16.64 -19.53 38.38
N LEU A 65 15.39 -19.99 38.27
CA LEU A 65 15.06 -21.21 37.52
C LEU A 65 15.49 -21.14 36.04
N LEU A 66 15.41 -19.97 35.42
CA LEU A 66 15.73 -19.79 34.01
C LEU A 66 17.23 -19.67 33.72
N LEU A 67 18.00 -19.09 34.65
CA LEU A 67 19.43 -18.80 34.47
C LEU A 67 20.35 -19.84 35.12
N ASP A 68 19.99 -20.37 36.28
CA ASP A 68 20.77 -21.34 37.05
C ASP A 68 19.85 -22.31 37.81
N GLY A 69 18.86 -22.85 37.09
CA GLY A 69 17.86 -23.75 37.65
C GLY A 69 18.40 -25.13 38.04
N PRO A 70 17.68 -25.86 38.92
CA PRO A 70 18.05 -27.22 39.30
C PRO A 70 17.99 -28.18 38.10
N PRO A 71 18.75 -29.31 38.14
CA PRO A 71 18.67 -30.31 37.09
C PRO A 71 17.28 -30.96 37.03
N ALA A 72 16.89 -31.36 35.82
CA ALA A 72 15.68 -32.13 35.57
C ALA A 72 15.67 -33.45 36.36
N LEU A 73 14.48 -33.97 36.65
CA LEU A 73 14.32 -35.33 37.18
C LEU A 73 14.79 -36.35 36.13
N GLN A 74 15.17 -37.55 36.58
CA GLN A 74 15.63 -38.60 35.68
C GLN A 74 14.57 -38.92 34.61
N GLY A 75 14.97 -38.90 33.34
CA GLY A 75 14.07 -39.12 32.20
C GLY A 75 13.10 -37.96 31.88
N ARG A 76 13.31 -36.78 32.50
CA ARG A 76 12.52 -35.56 32.25
C ARG A 76 13.39 -34.47 31.64
N VAL A 77 12.73 -33.46 31.08
CA VAL A 77 13.36 -32.23 30.56
C VAL A 77 12.87 -31.06 31.38
N ALA A 78 13.79 -30.26 31.91
CA ALA A 78 13.43 -29.07 32.66
C ALA A 78 12.76 -28.03 31.75
N SER A 79 11.61 -27.50 32.17
CA SER A 79 10.92 -26.43 31.45
C SER A 79 10.06 -25.61 32.39
N LEU A 80 9.95 -24.31 32.13
CA LEU A 80 9.11 -23.41 32.91
C LEU A 80 7.78 -23.22 32.19
N LYS A 81 6.72 -23.83 32.72
CA LYS A 81 5.36 -23.74 32.18
C LYS A 81 4.40 -23.28 33.28
N LEU A 82 4.02 -22.01 33.27
CA LEU A 82 3.17 -21.41 34.30
C LEU A 82 1.80 -21.03 33.74
N THR A 83 0.75 -21.28 34.52
CA THR A 83 -0.62 -20.87 34.18
C THR A 83 -1.31 -20.18 35.36
N GLY A 84 -1.85 -18.98 35.15
CA GLY A 84 -2.60 -18.25 36.19
C GLY A 84 -1.74 -17.73 37.34
N VAL A 85 -0.45 -17.45 37.09
CA VAL A 85 0.52 -17.06 38.12
C VAL A 85 0.71 -15.54 38.16
N ARG A 86 0.76 -14.97 39.36
CA ARG A 86 1.21 -13.59 39.61
C ARG A 86 2.72 -13.58 39.81
N ILE A 87 3.45 -12.85 38.96
CA ILE A 87 4.89 -12.65 39.12
C ILE A 87 5.11 -11.29 39.79
N THR A 88 5.64 -11.30 41.02
CA THR A 88 5.94 -10.08 41.78
C THR A 88 7.32 -9.56 41.43
N ASP A 89 7.55 -8.26 41.62
CA ASP A 89 8.83 -7.59 41.32
C ASP A 89 9.20 -7.59 39.81
N VAL A 90 10.37 -7.03 39.49
CA VAL A 90 10.89 -6.93 38.12
C VAL A 90 11.51 -8.28 37.73
N LEU A 91 11.09 -8.84 36.59
CA LEU A 91 11.73 -10.02 36.01
C LEU A 91 12.89 -9.58 35.13
N ASP A 92 14.10 -9.70 35.67
CA ASP A 92 15.33 -9.34 34.99
C ASP A 92 16.08 -10.60 34.52
N LEU A 93 16.22 -10.72 33.21
CA LEU A 93 16.97 -11.75 32.50
C LEU A 93 18.00 -11.13 31.54
N ALA A 94 18.35 -9.85 31.75
CA ALA A 94 19.26 -9.10 30.90
C ALA A 94 20.61 -9.82 30.71
N GLY A 95 21.06 -9.94 29.46
CA GLY A 95 22.32 -10.62 29.09
C GLY A 95 22.37 -12.12 29.37
N GLY A 96 21.28 -12.70 29.91
CA GLY A 96 21.20 -14.11 30.26
C GLY A 96 21.00 -15.01 29.04
N THR A 97 21.40 -16.27 29.16
CA THR A 97 21.08 -17.32 28.19
C THR A 97 20.13 -18.32 28.83
N VAL A 98 18.88 -18.34 28.36
CA VAL A 98 17.82 -19.21 28.86
C VAL A 98 17.67 -20.39 27.91
N VAL A 99 18.17 -21.53 28.36
CA VAL A 99 18.09 -22.82 27.64
C VAL A 99 16.73 -23.51 27.84
N PRO A 100 16.14 -23.55 29.05
CA PRO A 100 14.87 -24.21 29.27
C PRO A 100 13.74 -23.58 28.45
N TYR A 101 12.79 -24.41 28.01
CA TYR A 101 11.58 -23.92 27.35
C TYR A 101 10.72 -23.09 28.31
N VAL A 102 10.24 -21.93 27.84
CA VAL A 102 9.45 -20.98 28.64
C VAL A 102 8.05 -20.77 28.03
N GLU A 103 7.03 -21.09 28.82
CA GLU A 103 5.63 -20.82 28.49
C GLU A 103 4.89 -20.26 29.70
N LEU A 104 4.33 -19.06 29.52
CA LEU A 104 3.54 -18.35 30.51
C LEU A 104 2.16 -18.11 29.90
N LYS A 105 1.12 -18.64 30.53
CA LYS A 105 -0.26 -18.53 30.06
C LYS A 105 -1.13 -17.87 31.11
N GLY A 106 -1.87 -16.83 30.75
CA GLY A 106 -2.77 -16.18 31.70
C GLY A 106 -2.05 -15.65 32.94
N CYS A 107 -0.79 -15.21 32.81
CA CYS A 107 0.02 -14.74 33.94
C CYS A 107 -0.07 -13.21 34.06
N ARG A 108 0.06 -12.70 35.30
CA ARG A 108 0.03 -11.27 35.61
C ARG A 108 1.36 -10.83 36.20
N PHE A 109 2.01 -9.87 35.55
CA PHE A 109 3.24 -9.28 36.04
C PHE A 109 2.95 -8.00 36.81
N GLU A 110 3.54 -7.86 38.00
CA GLU A 110 3.38 -6.63 38.79
C GLU A 110 4.26 -5.49 38.26
N LYS A 111 5.46 -5.81 37.77
CA LYS A 111 6.43 -4.85 37.23
C LYS A 111 6.90 -5.27 35.83
N GLU A 112 7.88 -4.55 35.31
CA GLU A 112 8.42 -4.71 33.97
C GLU A 112 9.15 -6.05 33.78
N VAL A 113 9.21 -6.54 32.55
CA VAL A 113 10.01 -7.68 32.13
C VAL A 113 11.20 -7.17 31.31
N LEU A 114 12.41 -7.41 31.80
CA LEU A 114 13.67 -6.95 31.23
C LEU A 114 14.42 -8.14 30.61
N LEU A 115 14.45 -8.18 29.28
CA LEU A 115 15.17 -9.15 28.45
C LEU A 115 16.22 -8.51 27.52
N PRO A 116 16.85 -7.35 27.81
CA PRO A 116 17.81 -6.78 26.89
C PRO A 116 19.02 -7.70 26.73
N GLU A 117 19.45 -7.94 25.49
CA GLU A 117 20.58 -8.83 25.15
C GLU A 117 20.43 -10.28 25.63
N ALA A 118 19.22 -10.69 26.05
CA ALA A 118 18.97 -12.06 26.46
C ALA A 118 18.91 -13.00 25.25
N ARG A 119 19.23 -14.27 25.46
CA ARG A 119 19.13 -15.35 24.47
C ARG A 119 18.15 -16.40 24.92
N PHE A 120 17.23 -16.79 24.05
CA PHE A 120 16.25 -17.84 24.30
C PHE A 120 16.17 -18.82 23.14
N THR A 121 15.73 -20.04 23.44
CA THR A 121 15.26 -20.96 22.40
C THR A 121 13.91 -20.50 21.87
N THR A 122 12.88 -20.45 22.71
CA THR A 122 11.54 -19.94 22.35
C THR A 122 10.91 -19.32 23.59
N VAL A 123 10.21 -18.20 23.41
CA VAL A 123 9.53 -17.52 24.51
C VAL A 123 8.05 -17.39 24.18
N ARG A 124 7.19 -17.92 25.05
CA ARG A 124 5.74 -17.84 24.88
C ARG A 124 5.08 -17.18 26.07
N LEU A 125 4.50 -16.01 25.84
CA LEU A 125 3.56 -15.34 26.71
C LEU A 125 2.21 -15.34 26.00
N VAL A 126 1.25 -16.06 26.54
CA VAL A 126 -0.09 -16.18 25.96
C VAL A 126 -1.07 -15.57 26.93
N ASP A 127 -1.82 -14.58 26.47
CA ASP A 127 -2.87 -13.93 27.26
C ASP A 127 -2.34 -13.41 28.61
N CYS A 128 -1.15 -12.79 28.62
CA CYS A 128 -0.53 -12.27 29.84
C CYS A 128 -0.73 -10.76 29.98
N ALA A 129 -0.85 -10.29 31.21
CA ALA A 129 -0.86 -8.87 31.55
C ALA A 129 0.56 -8.44 31.97
N VAL A 130 1.21 -7.63 31.13
CA VAL A 130 2.61 -7.22 31.31
C VAL A 130 2.69 -5.70 31.34
N PRO A 131 3.15 -5.05 32.42
CA PRO A 131 3.26 -3.60 32.47
C PRO A 131 4.14 -3.03 31.35
N ARG A 132 5.28 -3.66 31.07
CA ARG A 132 6.24 -3.26 30.03
C ARG A 132 7.13 -4.44 29.66
N LEU A 133 7.44 -4.58 28.37
CA LEU A 133 8.42 -5.55 27.87
C LEU A 133 9.60 -4.83 27.23
N GLU A 134 10.78 -4.92 27.85
CA GLU A 134 12.03 -4.41 27.30
C GLU A 134 12.87 -5.59 26.79
N ALA A 135 12.91 -5.79 25.49
CA ALA A 135 13.59 -6.89 24.82
C ALA A 135 14.49 -6.37 23.69
N ALA A 136 15.19 -5.25 23.94
CA ALA A 136 16.17 -4.72 23.00
C ALA A 136 17.33 -5.71 22.79
N ARG A 137 17.71 -5.97 21.55
CA ARG A 137 18.74 -6.96 21.18
C ARG A 137 18.46 -8.37 21.69
N LEU A 138 17.19 -8.70 21.97
CA LEU A 138 16.77 -10.07 22.29
C LEU A 138 17.11 -10.98 21.10
N HIS A 139 17.64 -12.16 21.39
CA HIS A 139 17.83 -13.21 20.39
C HIS A 139 16.98 -14.43 20.72
N THR A 140 16.15 -14.87 19.80
CA THR A 140 15.43 -16.14 19.89
C THR A 140 15.82 -17.06 18.75
N GLU A 141 16.15 -18.32 19.01
CA GLU A 141 16.40 -19.31 17.95
C GLU A 141 15.11 -19.71 17.24
N GLY A 142 14.04 -19.85 18.02
CA GLY A 142 12.68 -20.11 17.61
C GLY A 142 11.79 -18.87 17.74
N ASP A 143 10.53 -19.10 18.06
CA ASP A 143 9.49 -18.07 17.97
C ASP A 143 9.46 -17.15 19.20
N LEU A 144 8.94 -15.94 19.00
CA LEU A 144 8.52 -15.04 20.07
C LEU A 144 6.99 -14.90 20.03
N HIS A 145 6.30 -15.59 20.95
CA HIS A 145 4.84 -15.60 21.03
C HIS A 145 4.37 -14.65 22.11
N LEU A 146 3.63 -13.63 21.71
CA LEU A 146 2.96 -12.66 22.58
C LEU A 146 1.44 -12.54 22.29
N PRO A 147 0.71 -13.58 21.85
CA PRO A 147 -0.69 -13.43 21.46
C PRO A 147 -1.58 -13.11 22.65
N ARG A 148 -2.60 -12.27 22.44
CA ARG A 148 -3.57 -11.81 23.45
C ARG A 148 -2.94 -11.13 24.67
N CYS A 149 -1.66 -10.81 24.63
CA CYS A 149 -1.01 -10.11 25.73
C CYS A 149 -1.41 -8.64 25.75
N ARG A 150 -1.49 -8.08 26.97
CA ARG A 150 -1.78 -6.66 27.18
C ARG A 150 -0.55 -5.98 27.76
N PHE A 151 -0.07 -4.96 27.07
CA PHE A 151 1.11 -4.18 27.44
C PHE A 151 0.72 -2.73 27.72
N HIS A 152 0.91 -2.28 28.96
CA HIS A 152 0.46 -0.94 29.37
C HIS A 152 1.44 0.19 29.03
N ASN A 153 2.74 -0.08 29.01
CA ASN A 153 3.79 0.92 28.81
C ASN A 153 4.71 0.56 27.63
N GLY A 154 4.11 -0.03 26.59
CA GLY A 154 4.76 -0.39 25.34
C GLY A 154 5.65 -1.65 25.38
N VAL A 155 6.09 -2.03 24.19
CA VAL A 155 6.99 -3.15 23.92
C VAL A 155 8.19 -2.65 23.14
N ARG A 156 9.40 -3.00 23.59
CA ARG A 156 10.64 -2.64 22.89
C ARG A 156 11.37 -3.89 22.41
N LEU A 157 11.55 -3.97 21.10
CA LEU A 157 12.23 -5.06 20.36
C LEU A 157 13.31 -4.48 19.43
N THR A 158 13.89 -3.33 19.79
CA THR A 158 14.92 -2.66 19.00
C THR A 158 16.11 -3.61 18.78
N ASP A 159 16.53 -3.77 17.53
CA ASP A 159 17.63 -4.65 17.11
C ASP A 159 17.47 -6.12 17.56
N ALA A 160 16.24 -6.57 17.85
CA ALA A 160 15.97 -7.95 18.20
C ALA A 160 16.12 -8.87 16.97
N HIS A 161 16.55 -10.11 17.22
CA HIS A 161 16.73 -11.15 16.21
C HIS A 161 15.84 -12.34 16.57
N ILE A 162 14.78 -12.54 15.81
CA ILE A 162 13.79 -13.60 16.01
C ILE A 162 14.01 -14.65 14.92
N GLY A 163 14.39 -15.86 15.32
CA GLY A 163 14.84 -16.88 14.37
C GLY A 163 13.74 -17.43 13.46
N THR A 164 12.49 -17.43 13.93
CA THR A 164 11.32 -17.92 13.18
C THR A 164 10.22 -16.85 13.21
N ASP A 165 9.12 -17.04 13.93
CA ASP A 165 7.96 -16.13 13.88
C ASP A 165 7.86 -15.17 15.07
N LEU A 166 7.39 -13.94 14.80
CA LEU A 166 6.90 -13.02 15.83
C LEU A 166 5.39 -12.99 15.81
N LEU A 167 4.75 -13.50 16.87
CA LEU A 167 3.29 -13.55 16.98
C LEU A 167 2.77 -12.54 18.01
N LEU A 168 2.04 -11.55 17.52
CA LEU A 168 1.36 -10.47 18.27
C LEU A 168 -0.16 -10.51 18.06
N ASN A 169 -0.69 -11.64 17.60
CA ASN A 169 -2.11 -11.80 17.28
C ASN A 169 -3.00 -11.44 18.49
N GLN A 170 -3.96 -10.54 18.28
CA GLN A 170 -4.90 -10.05 19.29
C GLN A 170 -4.24 -9.40 20.51
N ALA A 171 -2.95 -9.03 20.44
CA ALA A 171 -2.31 -8.29 21.52
C ALA A 171 -2.88 -6.86 21.59
N VAL A 172 -2.83 -6.27 22.78
CA VAL A 172 -3.21 -4.88 23.02
C VAL A 172 -2.02 -4.15 23.61
N VAL A 173 -1.49 -3.16 22.89
CA VAL A 173 -0.28 -2.43 23.28
C VAL A 173 -0.56 -0.95 23.41
N TYR A 174 -0.46 -0.43 24.62
CA TYR A 174 -0.56 0.99 24.93
C TYR A 174 0.79 1.69 24.85
N ARG A 175 0.73 3.02 24.64
CA ARG A 175 1.89 3.88 24.48
C ARG A 175 2.78 3.95 25.72
N ASP A 176 4.07 3.99 25.49
CA ASP A 176 5.07 4.39 26.47
C ASP A 176 5.04 5.91 26.74
N ARG A 177 5.93 6.38 27.63
CA ARG A 177 6.08 7.81 27.94
C ARG A 177 6.51 8.67 26.74
N ARG A 178 6.99 8.06 25.65
CA ARG A 178 7.41 8.73 24.41
C ARG A 178 6.34 8.63 23.30
N GLY A 179 5.16 8.09 23.60
CA GLY A 179 4.07 7.96 22.64
C GLY A 179 4.15 6.74 21.72
N ARG A 180 5.07 5.80 21.97
CA ARG A 180 5.27 4.60 21.12
C ARG A 180 4.62 3.38 21.75
N SER A 181 3.88 2.60 20.98
CA SER A 181 3.32 1.33 21.46
C SER A 181 4.34 0.20 21.32
N ILE A 182 4.89 0.00 20.11
CA ILE A 182 5.85 -1.06 19.82
C ILE A 182 7.03 -0.43 19.07
N THR A 183 8.25 -0.67 19.55
CA THR A 183 9.48 -0.22 18.90
C THR A 183 10.31 -1.42 18.45
N GLY A 184 10.18 -1.81 17.18
CA GLY A 184 10.94 -2.89 16.53
C GLY A 184 11.92 -2.37 15.47
N ASP A 185 12.54 -1.21 15.73
CA ASP A 185 13.54 -0.63 14.81
C ASP A 185 14.75 -1.56 14.69
N GLY A 186 15.22 -1.78 13.47
CA GLY A 186 16.36 -2.67 13.17
C GLY A 186 16.09 -4.16 13.45
N MET A 187 14.86 -4.55 13.80
CA MET A 187 14.52 -5.93 14.13
C MET A 187 14.58 -6.83 12.88
N THR A 188 15.11 -8.04 13.06
CA THR A 188 15.14 -9.08 12.02
C THR A 188 14.31 -10.27 12.45
N ILE A 189 13.38 -10.70 11.59
CA ILE A 189 12.52 -11.86 11.80
C ILE A 189 12.78 -12.87 10.68
N GLY A 190 13.08 -14.12 11.04
CA GLY A 190 13.45 -15.16 10.10
C GLY A 190 12.29 -15.58 9.19
N GLN A 191 11.06 -15.57 9.69
CA GLN A 191 9.86 -15.97 8.95
C GLN A 191 8.79 -14.87 8.98
N ASP A 192 7.64 -15.10 9.62
CA ASP A 192 6.47 -14.20 9.57
C ASP A 192 6.40 -13.28 10.81
N LEU A 193 5.94 -12.03 10.57
CA LEU A 193 5.42 -11.16 11.62
C LEU A 193 3.90 -11.19 11.55
N GLN A 194 3.27 -11.90 12.49
CA GLN A 194 1.81 -11.99 12.58
C GLN A 194 1.29 -11.08 13.68
N ALA A 195 0.59 -10.02 13.29
CA ALA A 195 -0.03 -9.05 14.18
C ALA A 195 -1.52 -8.89 13.81
N GLU A 196 -2.20 -10.03 13.60
CA GLU A 196 -3.60 -10.05 13.23
C GLU A 196 -4.48 -9.61 14.40
N MET A 197 -5.42 -8.71 14.14
CA MET A 197 -6.29 -8.11 15.16
C MET A 197 -5.51 -7.44 16.31
N LEU A 198 -4.26 -7.04 16.08
CA LEU A 198 -3.47 -6.23 17.02
C LEU A 198 -4.19 -4.90 17.29
N GLU A 199 -4.26 -4.48 18.55
CA GLU A 199 -4.65 -3.13 18.92
C GLU A 199 -3.42 -2.37 19.44
N SER A 200 -2.98 -1.36 18.69
CA SER A 200 -1.84 -0.53 19.03
C SER A 200 -2.32 0.90 19.28
N HIS A 201 -2.05 1.40 20.48
CA HIS A 201 -2.35 2.77 20.89
C HIS A 201 -1.04 3.54 21.06
N GLY A 202 -0.66 4.32 20.06
CA GLY A 202 0.63 4.99 19.95
C GLY A 202 1.34 4.64 18.63
N GLU A 203 2.56 5.13 18.46
CA GLU A 203 3.35 4.84 17.26
C GLU A 203 3.89 3.40 17.28
N LEU A 204 3.55 2.62 16.26
CA LEU A 204 4.19 1.36 15.89
C LEU A 204 5.38 1.66 14.98
N SER A 205 6.60 1.48 15.49
CA SER A 205 7.84 1.78 14.78
C SER A 205 8.54 0.49 14.35
N LEU A 206 8.78 0.34 13.05
CA LEU A 206 9.46 -0.79 12.40
C LEU A 206 10.56 -0.29 11.44
N ARG A 207 11.30 0.76 11.86
CA ARG A 207 12.28 1.43 11.00
C ARG A 207 13.42 0.47 10.66
N GLY A 208 13.66 0.24 9.37
CA GLY A 208 14.70 -0.67 8.90
C GLY A 208 14.51 -2.13 9.33
N ALA A 209 13.30 -2.53 9.74
CA ALA A 209 13.03 -3.92 10.10
C ALA A 209 13.04 -4.82 8.85
N THR A 210 13.44 -6.07 9.03
CA THR A 210 13.45 -7.10 7.97
C THR A 210 12.60 -8.29 8.37
N VAL A 211 11.64 -8.64 7.54
CA VAL A 211 10.73 -9.79 7.73
C VAL A 211 10.99 -10.81 6.63
N GLY A 212 11.41 -12.00 7.02
CA GLY A 212 11.89 -13.05 6.12
C GLY A 212 10.82 -13.67 5.22
N VAL A 213 9.54 -13.57 5.58
CA VAL A 213 8.42 -14.04 4.78
C VAL A 213 7.37 -12.94 4.64
N SER A 214 6.35 -12.87 5.50
CA SER A 214 5.23 -11.91 5.36
C SER A 214 4.98 -11.12 6.65
N LEU A 215 4.44 -9.91 6.49
CA LEU A 215 3.96 -9.07 7.59
C LEU A 215 2.42 -9.01 7.51
N SER A 216 1.74 -9.61 8.49
CA SER A 216 0.27 -9.61 8.57
C SER A 216 -0.21 -8.64 9.64
N LEU A 217 -0.92 -7.59 9.22
CA LEU A 217 -1.64 -6.63 10.08
C LEU A 217 -3.15 -6.79 9.91
N ARG A 218 -3.62 -7.98 9.53
CA ARG A 218 -5.01 -8.20 9.17
C ARG A 218 -5.97 -7.88 10.30
N GLY A 219 -6.97 -7.05 10.05
CA GLY A 219 -7.95 -6.64 11.05
C GLY A 219 -7.37 -5.86 12.23
N SER A 220 -6.11 -5.41 12.18
CA SER A 220 -5.50 -4.65 13.27
C SER A 220 -6.03 -3.21 13.33
N ARG A 221 -5.99 -2.62 14.53
CA ARG A 221 -6.32 -1.22 14.80
C ARG A 221 -5.07 -0.50 15.28
N LEU A 222 -4.56 0.41 14.45
CA LEU A 222 -3.43 1.28 14.80
C LEU A 222 -3.99 2.67 15.08
N SER A 223 -3.85 3.15 16.31
CA SER A 223 -4.44 4.42 16.75
C SER A 223 -3.38 5.31 17.38
N ASN A 224 -3.10 6.44 16.74
CA ASN A 224 -2.26 7.48 17.29
C ASN A 224 -2.73 8.87 16.84
N PRO A 225 -3.87 9.35 17.38
CA PRO A 225 -4.42 10.65 16.98
C PRO A 225 -3.59 11.84 17.49
N TYR A 226 -2.67 11.63 18.45
CA TYR A 226 -1.96 12.71 19.12
C TYR A 226 -0.63 13.08 18.46
N THR A 227 -0.07 12.21 17.63
CA THR A 227 1.19 12.47 16.92
C THR A 227 1.04 12.23 15.44
N ARG A 228 2.09 12.54 14.67
CA ARG A 228 2.06 12.49 13.21
C ARG A 228 1.87 11.08 12.65
N LEU A 229 2.36 10.04 13.34
CA LEU A 229 2.44 8.69 12.77
C LEU A 229 1.86 7.64 13.73
N ALA A 230 0.91 6.84 13.23
CA ALA A 230 0.49 5.60 13.86
C ALA A 230 1.40 4.43 13.44
N LEU A 231 1.84 4.40 12.18
CA LEU A 231 2.80 3.40 11.66
C LEU A 231 4.01 4.12 11.05
N ASN A 232 5.20 3.82 11.59
CA ASN A 232 6.47 4.39 11.15
C ASN A 232 7.43 3.26 10.74
N ALA A 233 7.43 2.91 9.46
CA ALA A 233 8.20 1.79 8.92
C ALA A 233 8.99 2.16 7.63
N PRO A 234 9.78 3.25 7.63
CA PRO A 234 10.73 3.51 6.56
C PRO A 234 11.76 2.40 6.46
N GLN A 235 12.18 2.07 5.24
CA GLN A 235 13.16 1.03 4.90
C GLN A 235 12.74 -0.37 5.38
N LEU A 236 11.45 -0.60 5.61
CA LEU A 236 10.91 -1.93 5.92
C LEU A 236 11.09 -2.86 4.72
N THR A 237 11.72 -4.00 4.95
CA THR A 237 11.86 -5.06 3.95
C THR A 237 11.00 -6.26 4.34
N VAL A 238 10.08 -6.65 3.46
CA VAL A 238 9.26 -7.85 3.60
C VAL A 238 9.48 -8.70 2.35
N ASN A 239 10.00 -9.91 2.52
CA ASN A 239 10.35 -10.76 1.38
C ASN A 239 9.16 -11.18 0.53
N ARG A 240 7.95 -11.20 1.11
CA ARG A 240 6.70 -11.51 0.39
C ARG A 240 5.73 -10.35 0.46
N THR A 241 4.67 -10.49 1.27
CA THR A 241 3.53 -9.58 1.24
C THR A 241 3.36 -8.85 2.58
N LEU A 242 3.05 -7.56 2.50
CA LEU A 242 2.48 -6.79 3.60
C LEU A 242 0.96 -6.78 3.48
N TYR A 243 0.27 -7.43 4.42
CA TYR A 243 -1.19 -7.47 4.48
C TYR A 243 -1.74 -6.43 5.46
N MET A 244 -2.38 -5.39 4.92
CA MET A 244 -3.22 -4.45 5.67
C MET A 244 -4.68 -4.62 5.23
N THR A 245 -5.21 -5.82 5.41
CA THR A 245 -6.54 -6.23 4.94
C THR A 245 -7.45 -6.61 6.11
N PRO A 246 -8.75 -6.88 5.90
CA PRO A 246 -9.61 -7.34 6.97
C PRO A 246 -9.28 -8.76 7.42
N ALA A 247 -9.58 -9.07 8.68
CA ALA A 247 -9.55 -10.43 9.23
C ALA A 247 -10.99 -10.91 9.50
N GLY A 248 -11.26 -12.19 9.25
CA GLY A 248 -12.50 -12.83 9.70
C GLY A 248 -12.49 -13.06 11.21
N LEU A 249 -13.54 -12.64 11.91
CA LEU A 249 -13.83 -12.97 13.30
C LEU A 249 -14.53 -14.34 13.33
N GLY A 250 -13.78 -15.38 13.70
CA GLY A 250 -14.24 -16.77 13.79
C GLY A 250 -13.09 -17.74 13.52
N ASN A 251 -13.14 -18.94 14.10
CA ASN A 251 -12.05 -19.93 14.05
C ASN A 251 -11.63 -20.24 12.61
N PRO A 252 -10.49 -19.73 12.12
CA PRO A 252 -10.16 -19.86 10.71
C PRO A 252 -9.28 -21.10 10.53
N VAL A 253 -9.87 -22.18 10.03
CA VAL A 253 -9.13 -22.98 9.04
C VAL A 253 -9.15 -22.17 7.75
N MET A 254 -8.40 -21.07 7.70
CA MET A 254 -8.22 -20.30 6.46
C MET A 254 -7.08 -20.93 5.68
N THR A 255 -7.42 -21.97 4.91
CA THR A 255 -6.69 -22.24 3.67
C THR A 255 -6.89 -21.05 2.74
N SER A 256 -5.78 -20.54 2.21
CA SER A 256 -5.74 -19.47 1.22
C SER A 256 -6.76 -19.73 0.10
N GLY A 257 -7.72 -18.81 -0.09
CA GLY A 257 -8.54 -18.75 -1.31
C GLY A 257 -10.02 -19.12 -1.21
N THR A 258 -10.60 -19.35 -0.02
CA THR A 258 -12.06 -19.56 0.10
C THR A 258 -12.79 -18.30 0.57
N THR A 259 -13.85 -17.93 -0.15
CA THR A 259 -14.80 -16.89 0.25
C THR A 259 -15.31 -17.20 1.66
N PRO A 260 -15.24 -16.26 2.63
CA PRO A 260 -15.75 -16.48 3.97
C PRO A 260 -17.20 -16.97 3.93
N ALA A 261 -17.55 -17.90 4.82
CA ALA A 261 -18.94 -18.33 4.97
C ALA A 261 -19.85 -17.12 5.19
N ARG A 262 -21.02 -17.09 4.54
CA ARG A 262 -22.01 -16.01 4.72
C ARG A 262 -22.30 -15.85 6.23
N GLY A 263 -22.07 -14.65 6.76
CA GLY A 263 -22.28 -14.33 8.18
C GLY A 263 -21.01 -14.26 9.02
N THR A 264 -19.81 -14.51 8.48
CA THR A 264 -18.56 -14.22 9.19
C THR A 264 -18.47 -12.73 9.49
N LEU A 265 -18.42 -12.37 10.77
CA LEU A 265 -18.09 -11.01 11.20
C LEU A 265 -16.68 -10.72 10.70
N VAL A 266 -16.43 -9.55 10.11
CA VAL A 266 -15.12 -9.19 9.58
C VAL A 266 -14.63 -7.94 10.30
N GLN A 267 -13.46 -8.04 10.91
CA GLN A 267 -12.78 -6.87 11.47
C GLN A 267 -11.89 -6.27 10.39
N ARG A 268 -12.08 -4.98 10.10
CA ARG A 268 -11.28 -4.26 9.10
C ARG A 268 -9.94 -3.84 9.71
N PHE A 269 -8.95 -3.67 8.85
CA PHE A 269 -7.76 -2.92 9.21
C PHE A 269 -8.13 -1.43 9.31
N GLU A 270 -7.85 -0.82 10.45
CA GLU A 270 -8.11 0.60 10.71
C GLU A 270 -6.85 1.27 11.21
N CYS A 271 -6.47 2.38 10.56
CA CYS A 271 -5.35 3.19 10.99
C CYS A 271 -5.81 4.64 11.17
N GLN A 272 -5.72 5.13 12.40
CA GLN A 272 -5.97 6.52 12.76
C GLN A 272 -4.62 7.17 13.10
N GLY A 273 -4.15 8.07 12.25
CA GLY A 273 -2.79 8.62 12.30
C GLY A 273 -2.04 8.37 10.99
N GLY A 274 -0.96 9.12 10.74
CA GLY A 274 -0.17 8.97 9.51
C GLY A 274 0.54 7.61 9.41
N VAL A 275 0.81 7.19 8.18
CA VAL A 275 1.49 5.93 7.86
C VAL A 275 2.69 6.23 6.97
N ARG A 276 3.87 5.79 7.39
CA ARG A 276 5.11 5.94 6.62
C ARG A 276 5.71 4.58 6.28
N LEU A 277 5.83 4.28 4.99
CA LEU A 277 6.47 3.08 4.44
C LEU A 277 7.57 3.43 3.42
N ASP A 278 8.17 4.61 3.58
CA ASP A 278 9.16 5.16 2.65
C ASP A 278 10.34 4.21 2.43
N ASP A 279 10.83 4.08 1.20
CA ASP A 279 11.90 3.15 0.81
C ASP A 279 11.63 1.68 1.16
N GLY A 280 10.36 1.33 1.41
CA GLY A 280 9.95 -0.04 1.69
C GLY A 280 10.10 -0.97 0.48
N ARG A 281 10.47 -2.23 0.73
CA ARG A 281 10.62 -3.27 -0.28
C ARG A 281 9.72 -4.45 0.05
N PHE A 282 8.84 -4.80 -0.89
CA PHE A 282 7.91 -5.92 -0.76
C PHE A 282 8.14 -6.86 -1.94
N GLY A 283 8.46 -8.13 -1.67
CA GLY A 283 8.86 -9.07 -2.73
C GLY A 283 7.71 -9.64 -3.55
N ASP A 284 6.49 -9.67 -3.01
CA ASP A 284 5.28 -10.11 -3.71
C ASP A 284 4.30 -8.94 -3.88
N ALA A 285 3.79 -8.41 -2.76
CA ALA A 285 2.71 -7.41 -2.80
C ALA A 285 2.66 -6.48 -1.57
N LEU A 286 2.09 -5.29 -1.78
CA LEU A 286 1.57 -4.42 -0.74
C LEU A 286 0.03 -4.41 -0.84
N ASP A 287 -0.65 -5.04 0.11
CA ASP A 287 -2.09 -5.25 0.06
C ASP A 287 -2.83 -4.33 1.05
N LEU A 288 -3.55 -3.33 0.51
CA LEU A 288 -4.37 -2.37 1.25
C LEU A 288 -5.87 -2.61 1.03
N GLU A 289 -6.27 -3.83 0.65
CA GLU A 289 -7.67 -4.14 0.40
C GLU A 289 -8.53 -3.79 1.61
N ARG A 290 -9.59 -2.98 1.39
CA ARG A 290 -10.57 -2.59 2.41
C ARG A 290 -9.95 -2.00 3.70
N ALA A 291 -8.72 -1.51 3.62
CA ALA A 291 -8.08 -0.72 4.66
C ALA A 291 -8.83 0.60 4.86
N ARG A 292 -9.02 1.03 6.11
CA ARG A 292 -9.55 2.35 6.44
C ARG A 292 -8.44 3.19 7.06
N PHE A 293 -8.14 4.31 6.40
CA PHE A 293 -7.21 5.30 6.91
C PHE A 293 -7.96 6.58 7.30
N THR A 294 -7.77 7.02 8.54
CA THR A 294 -8.33 8.27 9.06
C THR A 294 -7.18 9.18 9.42
N PHE A 295 -7.07 10.29 8.69
CA PHE A 295 -5.99 11.25 8.82
C PHE A 295 -6.51 12.61 9.31
N ASP A 296 -5.68 13.32 10.07
CA ASP A 296 -5.79 14.78 10.21
C ASP A 296 -5.11 15.49 9.03
N ASP A 297 -5.24 16.82 8.94
CA ASP A 297 -4.82 17.59 7.76
C ASP A 297 -3.30 17.57 7.48
N ASP A 298 -2.48 17.32 8.50
CA ASP A 298 -1.02 17.23 8.43
C ASP A 298 -0.48 15.79 8.28
N GLN A 299 -1.38 14.81 8.33
CA GLN A 299 -1.04 13.39 8.25
C GLN A 299 -1.14 12.86 6.82
N GLU A 300 -0.40 11.79 6.54
CA GLU A 300 -0.28 11.24 5.20
C GLU A 300 -0.05 9.72 5.21
N LEU A 301 -0.47 9.06 4.13
CA LEU A 301 0.00 7.74 3.72
C LEU A 301 1.19 7.95 2.77
N SER A 302 2.40 7.78 3.30
CA SER A 302 3.64 7.91 2.54
C SER A 302 4.15 6.55 2.09
N LEU A 303 4.17 6.35 0.78
CA LEU A 303 4.72 5.21 0.04
C LEU A 303 5.89 5.68 -0.84
N LEU A 304 6.66 6.65 -0.35
CA LEU A 304 7.75 7.28 -1.10
C LEU A 304 8.80 6.25 -1.49
N ARG A 305 9.15 6.14 -2.77
CA ARG A 305 10.17 5.20 -3.29
C ARG A 305 9.95 3.72 -2.90
N VAL A 306 8.71 3.33 -2.61
CA VAL A 306 8.35 1.92 -2.38
C VAL A 306 8.61 1.10 -3.64
N GLN A 307 9.10 -0.13 -3.46
CA GLN A 307 9.32 -1.09 -4.52
C GLN A 307 8.50 -2.35 -4.23
N THR A 308 7.58 -2.70 -5.13
CA THR A 308 6.75 -3.91 -5.01
C THR A 308 6.31 -4.39 -6.38
N PRO A 309 6.28 -5.71 -6.67
CA PRO A 309 5.65 -6.20 -7.89
C PRO A 309 4.18 -5.85 -7.95
N GLU A 310 3.43 -5.95 -6.86
CA GLU A 310 2.00 -5.65 -6.86
C GLU A 310 1.63 -4.65 -5.75
N LEU A 311 0.83 -3.64 -6.09
CA LEU A 311 0.17 -2.77 -5.12
C LEU A 311 -1.34 -2.89 -5.30
N ARG A 312 -2.02 -3.32 -4.24
CA ARG A 312 -3.49 -3.37 -4.18
C ARG A 312 -4.02 -2.16 -3.41
N PHE A 313 -4.31 -1.10 -4.14
CA PHE A 313 -4.90 0.12 -3.60
C PHE A 313 -6.44 0.04 -3.60
N LEU A 314 -6.98 -0.90 -2.82
CA LEU A 314 -8.40 -1.25 -2.78
C LEU A 314 -9.07 -0.86 -1.44
N GLY A 315 -8.47 0.09 -0.72
CA GLY A 315 -8.94 0.62 0.54
C GLY A 315 -10.17 1.54 0.42
N GLU A 316 -10.66 1.98 1.56
CA GLU A 316 -11.63 3.07 1.62
C GLU A 316 -10.94 4.41 1.31
N ARG A 317 -11.68 5.31 0.68
CA ARG A 317 -11.19 6.65 0.36
C ARG A 317 -10.83 7.40 1.64
N PRO A 318 -9.60 7.90 1.79
CA PRO A 318 -9.28 8.82 2.88
C PRO A 318 -10.02 10.15 2.64
N GLU A 319 -10.75 10.62 3.65
CA GLU A 319 -11.51 11.89 3.59
C GLU A 319 -10.59 13.11 3.71
N ARG A 320 -9.48 12.96 4.44
CA ARG A 320 -8.48 13.98 4.76
C ARG A 320 -7.08 13.41 4.59
N GLY A 321 -6.06 14.25 4.78
CA GLY A 321 -4.65 13.86 4.65
C GLY A 321 -4.22 13.61 3.20
N LYS A 322 -2.94 13.29 3.04
CA LYS A 322 -2.31 13.13 1.73
C LYS A 322 -1.89 11.69 1.46
N VAL A 323 -1.85 11.31 0.18
CA VAL A 323 -1.26 10.05 -0.27
C VAL A 323 -0.06 10.36 -1.15
N VAL A 324 1.12 9.88 -0.76
CA VAL A 324 2.39 10.15 -1.44
C VAL A 324 2.92 8.86 -2.04
N LEU A 325 3.03 8.82 -3.38
CA LEU A 325 3.56 7.71 -4.18
C LEU A 325 4.83 8.13 -4.95
N SER A 326 5.45 9.22 -4.55
CA SER A 326 6.54 9.81 -5.33
C SER A 326 7.76 8.87 -5.39
N GLY A 327 8.28 8.64 -6.59
CA GLY A 327 9.39 7.72 -6.84
C GLY A 327 9.08 6.23 -6.65
N ALA A 328 7.82 5.85 -6.34
CA ALA A 328 7.46 4.44 -6.16
C ALA A 328 7.54 3.67 -7.48
N ARG A 329 7.98 2.41 -7.41
CA ARG A 329 8.15 1.51 -8.54
C ARG A 329 7.31 0.26 -8.34
N ILE A 330 6.32 0.10 -9.20
CA ILE A 330 5.31 -0.95 -9.09
C ILE A 330 5.22 -1.67 -10.43
N VAL A 331 5.02 -2.99 -10.45
CA VAL A 331 4.77 -3.68 -11.73
C VAL A 331 3.27 -3.62 -12.01
N ASN A 332 2.45 -4.22 -11.15
CA ASN A 332 1.01 -4.27 -11.24
C ASN A 332 0.35 -3.32 -10.23
N LEU A 333 -0.38 -2.33 -10.74
CA LEU A 333 -1.24 -1.47 -9.91
C LEU A 333 -2.68 -1.98 -9.99
N VAL A 334 -3.13 -2.63 -8.91
CA VAL A 334 -4.51 -3.06 -8.73
C VAL A 334 -5.25 -1.99 -7.95
N ASP A 335 -6.14 -1.25 -8.58
CA ASP A 335 -6.79 -0.09 -7.96
C ASP A 335 -8.27 0.02 -8.28
N ARG A 336 -8.97 0.86 -7.51
CA ARG A 336 -10.39 1.17 -7.73
C ARG A 336 -10.56 2.68 -7.73
N ALA A 337 -11.38 3.18 -8.65
CA ALA A 337 -11.62 4.62 -8.80
C ALA A 337 -12.07 5.31 -7.51
N SER A 338 -12.86 4.62 -6.69
CA SER A 338 -13.38 5.14 -5.42
C SER A 338 -12.37 5.11 -4.27
N SER A 339 -11.21 4.44 -4.39
CA SER A 339 -10.22 4.34 -3.30
C SER A 339 -9.32 5.57 -3.22
N TRP A 340 -9.15 6.28 -4.34
CA TRP A 340 -8.21 7.40 -4.43
C TRP A 340 -8.72 8.67 -3.72
N PRO A 341 -7.82 9.49 -3.14
CA PRO A 341 -8.19 10.71 -2.43
C PRO A 341 -8.78 11.79 -3.35
N THR A 342 -9.31 12.85 -2.75
CA THR A 342 -9.73 14.08 -3.47
C THR A 342 -8.57 14.74 -4.23
N PRO A 343 -8.87 15.51 -5.31
CA PRO A 343 -7.87 16.31 -5.99
C PRO A 343 -7.06 17.21 -5.06
N GLY A 344 -5.74 17.25 -5.24
CA GLY A 344 -4.81 18.02 -4.40
C GLY A 344 -4.19 17.24 -3.23
N ASN A 345 -4.73 16.05 -2.90
CA ASN A 345 -4.25 15.21 -1.80
C ASN A 345 -3.41 14.01 -2.28
N LEU A 346 -2.94 14.03 -3.52
CA LEU A 346 -2.19 12.93 -4.14
C LEU A 346 -0.89 13.46 -4.73
N HIS A 347 0.24 12.80 -4.45
CA HIS A 347 1.54 13.18 -5.02
C HIS A 347 2.21 12.00 -5.72
N MET A 348 2.47 12.13 -7.02
CA MET A 348 2.94 11.03 -7.89
C MET A 348 4.22 11.38 -8.68
N GLY A 349 5.04 12.32 -8.23
CA GLY A 349 6.27 12.68 -8.95
C GLY A 349 7.21 11.49 -9.06
N GLY A 350 7.63 11.10 -10.27
CA GLY A 350 8.47 9.92 -10.48
C GLY A 350 7.80 8.56 -10.20
N PHE A 351 6.47 8.51 -10.07
CA PHE A 351 5.74 7.25 -9.87
C PHE A 351 5.71 6.42 -11.17
N THR A 352 6.18 5.17 -11.10
CA THR A 352 6.23 4.27 -12.27
C THR A 352 5.44 2.99 -12.00
N TYR A 353 4.60 2.62 -12.97
CA TYR A 353 3.87 1.36 -13.02
C TYR A 353 3.90 0.76 -14.43
N GLU A 354 3.87 -0.57 -14.55
CA GLU A 354 3.93 -1.29 -15.83
C GLU A 354 2.57 -1.75 -16.34
N SER A 355 1.69 -2.18 -15.44
CA SER A 355 0.37 -2.72 -15.74
C SER A 355 -0.71 -2.13 -14.82
N LEU A 356 -1.89 -1.90 -15.37
CA LEU A 356 -3.09 -1.45 -14.65
C LEU A 356 -4.11 -2.57 -14.60
N VAL A 357 -4.56 -2.92 -13.40
CA VAL A 357 -5.58 -3.96 -13.18
C VAL A 357 -6.73 -3.37 -12.36
N PRO A 358 -7.60 -2.55 -12.98
CA PRO A 358 -8.69 -1.89 -12.27
C PRO A 358 -9.71 -2.90 -11.74
N GLN A 359 -10.09 -2.76 -10.47
CA GLN A 359 -11.13 -3.55 -9.84
C GLN A 359 -12.49 -2.84 -9.93
N GLY A 360 -13.27 -3.22 -10.95
CA GLY A 360 -14.56 -2.62 -11.28
C GLY A 360 -14.44 -1.55 -12.38
N ALA A 361 -15.51 -0.79 -12.60
CA ALA A 361 -15.55 0.23 -13.63
C ALA A 361 -14.59 1.39 -13.31
N PHE A 362 -13.53 1.54 -14.10
CA PHE A 362 -12.60 2.67 -14.03
C PHE A 362 -12.47 3.33 -15.42
N PRO A 363 -13.45 4.17 -15.81
CA PRO A 363 -13.42 4.81 -17.13
C PRO A 363 -12.26 5.79 -17.26
N LEU A 364 -11.76 5.97 -18.48
CA LEU A 364 -10.61 6.84 -18.79
C LEU A 364 -10.79 8.27 -18.29
N THR A 365 -12.00 8.83 -18.34
CA THR A 365 -12.30 10.17 -17.82
C THR A 365 -11.95 10.32 -16.34
N ARG A 366 -12.32 9.33 -15.51
CA ARG A 366 -11.94 9.29 -14.09
C ARG A 366 -10.44 9.08 -13.91
N ARG A 367 -9.79 8.31 -14.79
CA ARG A 367 -8.34 8.12 -14.75
C ARG A 367 -7.60 9.42 -15.04
N LEU A 368 -8.10 10.22 -15.98
CA LEU A 368 -7.57 11.55 -16.26
C LEU A 368 -7.79 12.53 -15.10
N GLU A 369 -8.96 12.50 -14.46
CA GLU A 369 -9.20 13.25 -13.21
C GLU A 369 -8.19 12.86 -12.13
N TRP A 370 -7.89 11.56 -11.98
CA TRP A 370 -6.89 11.05 -11.04
C TRP A 370 -5.47 11.57 -11.34
N VAL A 371 -5.03 11.57 -12.60
CA VAL A 371 -3.72 12.14 -12.99
C VAL A 371 -3.68 13.65 -12.75
N ALA A 372 -4.76 14.36 -13.11
CA ALA A 372 -4.87 15.80 -12.90
C ALA A 372 -4.92 16.18 -11.42
N ALA A 373 -5.56 15.34 -10.59
CA ALA A 373 -5.63 15.46 -9.14
C ALA A 373 -4.27 15.29 -8.45
N ALA A 374 -3.39 14.49 -9.04
CA ALA A 374 -2.05 14.20 -8.51
C ALA A 374 -1.01 15.30 -8.76
N THR A 375 -1.37 16.32 -9.55
CA THR A 375 -0.44 17.35 -10.04
C THR A 375 -1.02 18.74 -9.82
N ALA A 376 -0.61 19.41 -8.74
CA ALA A 376 -1.00 20.79 -8.45
C ALA A 376 -0.51 21.76 -9.56
N GLU A 377 0.71 21.53 -10.05
CA GLU A 377 1.28 22.18 -11.22
C GLU A 377 1.35 21.21 -12.41
N TYR A 378 1.36 21.73 -13.64
CA TYR A 378 1.44 20.89 -14.83
C TYR A 378 2.74 20.08 -14.86
N ASN A 379 2.62 18.75 -14.71
CA ASN A 379 3.71 17.80 -14.96
C ASN A 379 3.33 16.87 -16.12
N PRO A 380 4.13 16.80 -17.21
CA PRO A 380 3.87 15.92 -18.34
C PRO A 380 4.08 14.42 -18.05
N GLU A 381 4.93 14.07 -17.09
CA GLU A 381 5.40 12.69 -16.86
C GLU A 381 4.26 11.70 -16.53
N PRO A 382 3.33 11.99 -15.59
CA PRO A 382 2.24 11.06 -15.27
C PRO A 382 1.34 10.73 -16.47
N TYR A 383 1.12 11.70 -17.38
CA TYR A 383 0.33 11.49 -18.60
C TYR A 383 1.05 10.60 -19.60
N GLU A 384 2.36 10.80 -19.79
CA GLU A 384 3.17 9.95 -20.68
C GLU A 384 3.26 8.51 -20.18
N ARG A 385 3.37 8.33 -18.85
CA ARG A 385 3.37 7.01 -18.23
C ARG A 385 2.04 6.30 -18.47
N LEU A 386 0.92 6.95 -18.17
CA LEU A 386 -0.40 6.38 -18.39
C LEU A 386 -0.61 5.99 -19.87
N ALA A 387 -0.25 6.87 -20.81
CA ALA A 387 -0.38 6.59 -22.24
C ALA A 387 0.50 5.41 -22.69
N THR A 388 1.70 5.28 -22.14
CA THR A 388 2.59 4.14 -22.43
C THR A 388 1.98 2.83 -21.94
N VAL A 389 1.45 2.81 -20.71
CA VAL A 389 0.84 1.61 -20.14
C VAL A 389 -0.40 1.17 -20.91
N LEU A 390 -1.29 2.11 -21.25
CA LEU A 390 -2.48 1.83 -22.08
C LEU A 390 -2.11 1.32 -23.47
N ARG A 391 -1.05 1.85 -24.09
CA ARG A 391 -0.57 1.33 -25.37
C ARG A 391 -0.05 -0.11 -25.23
N ASN A 392 0.70 -0.39 -24.17
CA ASN A 392 1.24 -1.72 -23.92
C ASN A 392 0.14 -2.76 -23.61
N SER A 393 -1.00 -2.33 -23.06
CA SER A 393 -2.18 -3.20 -22.87
C SER A 393 -3.06 -3.35 -24.11
N GLY A 394 -2.74 -2.66 -25.22
CA GLY A 394 -3.50 -2.70 -26.48
C GLY A 394 -4.61 -1.64 -26.60
N GLU A 395 -4.79 -0.77 -25.61
CA GLU A 395 -5.77 0.32 -25.58
C GLU A 395 -5.22 1.59 -26.26
N ASP A 396 -4.95 1.45 -27.56
CA ASP A 396 -4.28 2.47 -28.37
C ASP A 396 -5.10 3.77 -28.53
N GLU A 397 -6.43 3.68 -28.56
CA GLU A 397 -7.33 4.86 -28.64
C GLU A 397 -7.28 5.68 -27.35
N ASP A 398 -7.42 5.02 -26.20
CA ASP A 398 -7.36 5.63 -24.88
C ASP A 398 -5.99 6.27 -24.62
N ALA A 399 -4.90 5.63 -25.05
CA ALA A 399 -3.57 6.21 -25.00
C ALA A 399 -3.47 7.55 -25.77
N ARG A 400 -4.15 7.68 -26.92
CA ARG A 400 -4.19 8.95 -27.69
C ARG A 400 -5.02 9.99 -26.96
N GLU A 401 -6.13 9.61 -26.36
CA GLU A 401 -6.97 10.51 -25.55
C GLU A 401 -6.22 11.07 -24.34
N VAL A 402 -5.38 10.25 -23.69
CA VAL A 402 -4.50 10.72 -22.60
C VAL A 402 -3.48 11.73 -23.09
N LEU A 403 -2.84 11.49 -24.23
CA LEU A 403 -1.90 12.45 -24.83
C LEU A 403 -2.58 13.74 -25.27
N LEU A 404 -3.84 13.68 -25.72
CA LEU A 404 -4.65 14.86 -25.99
C LEU A 404 -4.93 15.64 -24.71
N ALA A 405 -5.35 14.97 -23.63
CA ALA A 405 -5.57 15.59 -22.33
C ALA A 405 -4.30 16.29 -21.81
N LYS A 406 -3.12 15.67 -22.00
CA LYS A 406 -1.81 16.26 -21.71
C LYS A 406 -1.59 17.59 -22.45
N GLN A 407 -1.91 17.66 -23.74
CA GLN A 407 -1.79 18.90 -24.53
C GLN A 407 -2.80 19.96 -24.10
N ARG A 408 -4.03 19.56 -23.75
CA ARG A 408 -5.06 20.48 -23.23
C ARG A 408 -4.62 21.14 -21.92
N ARG A 409 -4.04 20.37 -21.00
CA ARG A 409 -3.49 20.88 -19.73
C ARG A 409 -2.27 21.78 -19.97
N ARG A 410 -1.38 21.43 -20.91
CA ARG A 410 -0.27 22.30 -21.32
C ARG A 410 -0.76 23.64 -21.87
N ARG A 411 -1.87 23.65 -22.61
CA ARG A 411 -2.46 24.88 -23.15
C ARG A 411 -2.90 25.84 -22.05
N GLU A 412 -3.34 25.35 -20.89
CA GLU A 412 -3.73 26.20 -19.76
C GLU A 412 -2.57 27.04 -19.22
N THR A 413 -1.33 26.55 -19.36
CA THR A 413 -0.11 27.27 -18.94
C THR A 413 0.47 28.21 -20.00
N LEU A 414 -0.08 28.23 -21.23
CA LEU A 414 0.42 29.05 -22.33
C LEU A 414 -0.15 30.49 -22.37
N PRO A 415 0.54 31.45 -23.03
CA PRO A 415 0.02 32.80 -23.28
C PRO A 415 -1.28 32.80 -24.12
N LEU A 416 -2.09 33.86 -24.01
CA LEU A 416 -3.42 33.96 -24.63
C LEU A 416 -3.42 33.70 -26.16
N ALA A 417 -2.44 34.19 -26.90
CA ALA A 417 -2.33 33.95 -28.34
C ALA A 417 -2.11 32.47 -28.70
N ALA A 418 -1.25 31.78 -27.94
CA ALA A 418 -1.01 30.35 -28.11
C ALA A 418 -2.22 29.50 -27.66
N LYS A 419 -3.00 29.98 -26.69
CA LYS A 419 -4.29 29.36 -26.31
C LYS A 419 -5.28 29.38 -27.47
N LEU A 420 -5.48 30.53 -28.11
CA LEU A 420 -6.39 30.67 -29.26
C LEU A 420 -5.97 29.76 -30.43
N TRP A 421 -4.67 29.70 -30.74
CA TRP A 421 -4.14 28.77 -31.74
C TRP A 421 -4.38 27.29 -31.37
N GLY A 422 -4.16 26.93 -30.11
CA GLY A 422 -4.45 25.58 -29.61
C GLY A 422 -5.95 25.22 -29.65
N TYR A 423 -6.86 26.18 -29.45
CA TYR A 423 -8.30 25.96 -29.64
C TYR A 423 -8.65 25.70 -31.12
N ALA A 424 -8.07 26.46 -32.04
CA ALA A 424 -8.25 26.23 -33.47
C ALA A 424 -7.76 24.82 -33.89
N GLN A 425 -6.64 24.33 -33.33
CA GLN A 425 -6.13 22.98 -33.58
C GLN A 425 -6.98 21.85 -32.98
N ASP A 426 -7.56 22.04 -31.79
CA ASP A 426 -8.44 21.05 -31.13
C ASP A 426 -9.74 20.86 -31.94
N TRP A 427 -10.26 21.95 -32.52
CA TRP A 427 -11.50 21.95 -33.31
C TRP A 427 -11.34 21.37 -34.72
N THR A 428 -10.23 21.66 -35.39
CA THR A 428 -9.98 21.23 -36.78
C THR A 428 -9.40 19.82 -36.86
N VAL A 429 -8.32 19.55 -36.11
CA VAL A 429 -7.45 18.38 -36.34
C VAL A 429 -7.20 17.56 -35.06
N ALA A 430 -7.66 18.03 -33.89
CA ALA A 430 -7.37 17.44 -32.59
C ALA A 430 -5.88 17.04 -32.47
N TYR A 431 -4.98 17.99 -32.77
CA TYR A 431 -3.52 17.80 -32.72
C TYR A 431 -2.96 16.63 -33.55
N GLY A 432 -3.72 16.11 -34.52
CA GLY A 432 -3.31 15.01 -35.40
C GLY A 432 -3.62 13.63 -34.83
N TYR A 433 -4.36 13.54 -33.72
CA TYR A 433 -4.72 12.28 -33.08
C TYR A 433 -6.06 11.69 -33.55
N ARG A 434 -6.90 12.47 -34.25
CA ARG A 434 -8.18 12.00 -34.84
C ARG A 434 -8.29 12.39 -36.33
N PRO A 435 -7.60 11.68 -37.24
CA PRO A 435 -7.58 12.03 -38.67
C PRO A 435 -8.98 12.02 -39.33
N GLY A 436 -9.94 11.25 -38.79
CA GLY A 436 -11.32 11.24 -39.28
C GLY A 436 -12.03 12.60 -39.22
N ARG A 437 -11.66 13.49 -38.29
CA ARG A 437 -12.21 14.86 -38.25
C ARG A 437 -11.71 15.73 -39.39
N ALA A 438 -10.46 15.55 -39.82
CA ALA A 438 -9.92 16.25 -40.97
C ALA A 438 -10.66 15.83 -42.26
N ALA A 439 -10.98 14.54 -42.40
CA ALA A 439 -11.81 14.05 -43.51
C ALA A 439 -13.25 14.61 -43.46
N LEU A 440 -13.86 14.73 -42.28
CA LEU A 440 -15.17 15.36 -42.12
C LEU A 440 -15.13 16.84 -42.52
N TRP A 441 -14.13 17.61 -42.04
CA TRP A 441 -13.96 19.01 -42.41
C TRP A 441 -13.69 19.19 -43.90
N MET A 442 -12.95 18.26 -44.50
CA MET A 442 -12.73 18.22 -45.94
C MET A 442 -14.05 17.99 -46.70
N ALA A 443 -14.91 17.08 -46.24
CA ALA A 443 -16.24 16.86 -46.82
C ALA A 443 -17.19 18.05 -46.63
N VAL A 444 -17.18 18.70 -45.47
CA VAL A 444 -17.97 19.91 -45.19
C VAL A 444 -17.51 21.07 -46.08
N LEU A 445 -16.19 21.28 -46.20
CA LEU A 445 -15.62 22.30 -47.06
C LEU A 445 -15.96 22.02 -48.52
N TRP A 446 -15.88 20.76 -48.97
CA TRP A 446 -16.31 20.34 -50.30
C TRP A 446 -17.79 20.65 -50.55
N ALA A 447 -18.69 20.29 -49.62
CA ALA A 447 -20.12 20.55 -49.77
C ALA A 447 -20.42 22.06 -49.80
N ALA A 448 -19.85 22.84 -48.88
CA ALA A 448 -20.05 24.28 -48.80
C ALA A 448 -19.53 25.00 -50.06
N THR A 449 -18.35 24.62 -50.55
CA THR A 449 -17.76 25.20 -51.76
C THR A 449 -18.49 24.74 -53.03
N SER A 450 -19.00 23.51 -53.09
CA SER A 450 -19.87 23.05 -54.18
C SER A 450 -21.13 23.89 -54.30
N VAL A 451 -21.76 24.23 -53.16
CA VAL A 451 -22.94 25.12 -53.11
C VAL A 451 -22.56 26.56 -53.45
N ALA A 452 -21.40 27.04 -52.99
CA ALA A 452 -20.96 28.39 -53.31
C ALA A 452 -20.67 28.53 -54.82
N PHE A 453 -19.96 27.58 -55.43
CA PHE A 453 -19.63 27.60 -56.85
C PHE A 453 -20.81 27.28 -57.76
N SER A 454 -21.90 26.68 -57.28
CA SER A 454 -23.13 26.57 -58.07
C SER A 454 -23.80 27.93 -58.33
N HIS A 455 -23.52 28.93 -57.50
CA HIS A 455 -24.01 30.30 -57.65
C HIS A 455 -22.99 31.25 -58.30
N ALA A 456 -21.79 30.75 -58.62
CA ALA A 456 -20.74 31.55 -59.23
C ALA A 456 -20.96 31.66 -60.76
N GLY A 457 -20.81 32.88 -61.28
CA GLY A 457 -20.74 33.11 -62.72
C GLY A 457 -19.44 32.48 -63.26
N HIS A 458 -19.59 31.48 -64.11
CA HIS A 458 -18.49 30.73 -64.72
C HIS A 458 -18.37 31.09 -66.20
N THR A 459 -17.15 31.44 -66.62
CA THR A 459 -16.83 31.63 -68.04
C THR A 459 -15.77 30.61 -68.44
N PRO A 460 -15.98 29.83 -69.53
CA PRO A 460 -14.97 28.90 -70.01
C PRO A 460 -13.72 29.67 -70.43
N ALA A 461 -12.56 29.17 -70.01
CA ALA A 461 -11.26 29.82 -70.23
C ALA A 461 -10.78 29.69 -71.69
N ASN A 462 -11.17 28.62 -72.38
CA ASN A 462 -10.80 28.31 -73.76
C ASN A 462 -12.03 27.88 -74.59
N GLY A 463 -12.04 28.25 -75.87
CA GLY A 463 -13.14 27.98 -76.81
C GLY A 463 -13.25 26.50 -77.22
N ASP A 464 -14.52 26.08 -77.39
CA ASP A 464 -15.06 24.82 -77.91
C ASP A 464 -14.32 23.51 -77.57
N GLY A 465 -14.84 22.83 -76.54
CA GLY A 465 -14.38 21.50 -76.10
C GLY A 465 -14.28 21.32 -74.58
N HIS A 466 -15.17 21.94 -73.80
CA HIS A 466 -15.15 21.84 -72.34
C HIS A 466 -16.18 20.82 -71.80
N PRO A 467 -15.86 20.07 -70.73
CA PRO A 467 -16.85 19.25 -70.04
C PRO A 467 -17.97 20.13 -69.47
N PRO A 468 -19.19 19.60 -69.27
CA PRO A 468 -20.28 20.35 -68.66
C PRO A 468 -19.86 20.83 -67.26
N TRP A 469 -20.21 22.08 -66.92
CA TRP A 469 -19.91 22.66 -65.61
C TRP A 469 -20.52 21.80 -64.51
N ASN A 470 -19.66 21.33 -63.61
CA ASN A 470 -20.09 20.63 -62.42
C ASN A 470 -19.39 21.26 -61.21
N ALA A 471 -20.15 22.07 -60.47
CA ALA A 471 -19.64 22.79 -59.31
C ALA A 471 -19.02 21.87 -58.25
N SER A 472 -19.53 20.64 -58.10
CA SER A 472 -18.99 19.68 -57.14
C SER A 472 -17.69 19.03 -57.57
N LEU A 473 -17.52 18.76 -58.88
CA LEU A 473 -16.25 18.27 -59.42
C LEU A 473 -15.21 19.39 -59.39
N PHE A 474 -15.58 20.61 -59.77
CA PHE A 474 -14.71 21.79 -59.67
C PHE A 474 -14.26 22.06 -58.23
N ALA A 475 -15.16 21.99 -57.25
CA ALA A 475 -14.81 22.12 -55.83
C ALA A 475 -13.87 21.01 -55.34
N LEU A 476 -14.07 19.77 -55.81
CA LEU A 476 -13.22 18.64 -55.46
C LEU A 476 -11.82 18.77 -56.08
N ASP A 477 -11.74 19.26 -57.31
CA ASP A 477 -10.51 19.51 -58.07
C ASP A 477 -9.64 20.59 -57.39
N LEU A 478 -10.27 21.63 -56.83
CA LEU A 478 -9.56 22.65 -56.04
C LEU A 478 -9.08 22.14 -54.67
N LEU A 479 -9.79 21.17 -54.10
CA LEU A 479 -9.57 20.72 -52.73
C LEU A 479 -8.64 19.50 -52.64
N LEU A 480 -8.53 18.70 -53.71
CA LEU A 480 -7.63 17.54 -53.84
C LEU A 480 -6.40 17.89 -54.69
N PRO A 481 -5.28 18.34 -54.10
CA PRO A 481 -4.15 18.88 -54.86
C PRO A 481 -3.40 17.88 -55.75
N VAL A 482 -3.68 16.58 -55.62
CA VAL A 482 -2.97 15.49 -56.31
C VAL A 482 -3.82 14.88 -57.45
N ILE A 483 -5.13 15.09 -57.44
CA ILE A 483 -6.06 14.48 -58.41
C ILE A 483 -6.62 15.60 -59.27
N ASP A 484 -6.31 15.57 -60.57
CA ASP A 484 -6.91 16.45 -61.56
C ASP A 484 -8.18 15.79 -62.12
N LEU A 485 -9.32 16.41 -61.89
CA LEU A 485 -10.65 16.00 -62.37
C LEU A 485 -11.06 16.73 -63.65
N GLY A 486 -10.18 17.57 -64.21
CA GLY A 486 -10.34 18.22 -65.50
C GLY A 486 -11.31 19.41 -65.51
N GLN A 487 -11.60 20.02 -64.34
CA GLN A 487 -12.53 21.16 -64.23
C GLN A 487 -11.79 22.45 -63.86
N ALA A 488 -10.86 22.43 -62.91
CA ALA A 488 -10.18 23.62 -62.38
C ALA A 488 -9.37 24.38 -63.45
N GLY A 489 -8.75 23.67 -64.39
CA GLY A 489 -7.96 24.27 -65.48
C GLY A 489 -8.79 24.85 -66.63
N VAL A 490 -10.10 24.58 -66.68
CA VAL A 490 -10.97 24.91 -67.82
C VAL A 490 -11.87 26.12 -67.55
N TRP A 491 -12.12 26.42 -66.27
CA TRP A 491 -13.07 27.46 -65.86
C TRP A 491 -12.37 28.63 -65.15
N GLN A 492 -12.59 29.86 -65.64
CA GLN A 492 -12.07 31.06 -64.99
C GLN A 492 -13.14 31.71 -64.11
N LEU A 493 -12.83 31.83 -62.83
CA LEU A 493 -13.62 32.60 -61.86
C LEU A 493 -13.13 34.05 -61.82
N ARG A 494 -14.05 35.02 -61.82
CA ARG A 494 -13.74 36.45 -61.76
C ARG A 494 -14.16 37.07 -60.43
N GLY A 495 -13.41 38.09 -59.98
CA GLY A 495 -13.73 38.87 -58.79
C GLY A 495 -13.52 38.10 -57.48
N GLY A 496 -14.44 38.23 -56.53
CA GLY A 496 -14.34 37.60 -55.20
C GLY A 496 -14.24 36.06 -55.22
N TRP A 497 -14.76 35.42 -56.28
CA TRP A 497 -14.70 33.97 -56.46
C TRP A 497 -13.29 33.43 -56.70
N GLN A 498 -12.39 34.23 -57.28
CA GLN A 498 -10.99 33.86 -57.47
C GLN A 498 -10.25 33.76 -56.13
N TRP A 499 -10.50 34.72 -55.23
CA TRP A 499 -9.95 34.70 -53.88
C TRP A 499 -10.51 33.54 -53.06
N LEU A 500 -11.81 33.24 -53.21
CA LEU A 500 -12.41 32.06 -52.58
C LEU A 500 -11.73 30.77 -53.06
N ALA A 501 -11.52 30.61 -54.37
CA ALA A 501 -10.84 29.44 -54.92
C ALA A 501 -9.39 29.30 -54.40
N ALA A 502 -8.64 30.40 -54.31
CA ALA A 502 -7.29 30.39 -53.74
C ALA A 502 -7.28 29.97 -52.25
N VAL A 503 -8.25 30.44 -51.47
CA VAL A 503 -8.43 30.05 -50.07
C VAL A 503 -8.76 28.55 -49.96
N VAL A 504 -9.65 28.04 -50.82
CA VAL A 504 -10.01 26.60 -50.84
C VAL A 504 -8.80 25.73 -51.18
N ILE A 505 -7.98 26.12 -52.17
CA ILE A 505 -6.73 25.40 -52.51
C ILE A 505 -5.80 25.35 -51.29
N LEU A 506 -5.60 26.47 -50.60
CA LEU A 506 -4.73 26.53 -49.42
C LEU A 506 -5.23 25.59 -48.30
N PHE A 507 -6.52 25.61 -48.01
CA PHE A 507 -7.12 24.69 -47.02
C PHE A 507 -7.06 23.23 -47.48
N GLY A 508 -7.22 22.97 -48.79
CA GLY A 508 -7.07 21.65 -49.40
C GLY A 508 -5.69 21.06 -49.13
N TRP A 509 -4.61 21.83 -49.35
CA TRP A 509 -3.24 21.39 -49.02
C TRP A 509 -3.04 21.10 -47.53
N ILE A 510 -3.57 21.95 -46.63
CA ILE A 510 -3.44 21.75 -45.17
C ILE A 510 -4.20 20.49 -44.71
N LEU A 511 -5.42 20.29 -45.18
CA LEU A 511 -6.23 19.13 -44.82
C LEU A 511 -5.70 17.84 -45.45
N ALA A 512 -5.29 17.87 -46.73
CA ALA A 512 -4.74 16.71 -47.44
C ALA A 512 -3.44 16.22 -46.79
N THR A 513 -2.51 17.12 -46.42
CA THR A 513 -1.28 16.74 -45.71
C THR A 513 -1.58 16.12 -44.34
N THR A 514 -2.60 16.61 -43.64
CA THR A 514 -3.04 16.07 -42.35
C THR A 514 -3.67 14.68 -42.49
N VAL A 515 -4.55 14.48 -43.47
CA VAL A 515 -5.19 13.18 -43.76
C VAL A 515 -4.15 12.17 -44.23
N ALA A 516 -3.22 12.57 -45.11
CA ALA A 516 -2.13 11.73 -45.57
C ALA A 516 -1.22 11.30 -44.40
N ALA A 517 -0.77 12.24 -43.56
CA ALA A 517 0.02 11.93 -42.38
C ALA A 517 -0.71 11.01 -41.39
N GLY A 518 -2.03 11.15 -41.26
CA GLY A 518 -2.88 10.24 -40.49
C GLY A 518 -2.97 8.84 -41.10
N ALA A 519 -3.20 8.75 -42.40
CA ALA A 519 -3.31 7.49 -43.14
C ALA A 519 -1.98 6.72 -43.16
N THR A 520 -0.83 7.39 -43.33
CA THR A 520 0.49 6.74 -43.27
C THR A 520 0.77 6.14 -41.89
N ARG A 521 0.30 6.77 -40.81
CA ARG A 521 0.41 6.21 -39.44
C ARG A 521 -0.52 5.02 -39.20
N LEU A 522 -1.68 4.99 -39.85
CA LEU A 522 -2.62 3.85 -39.78
C LEU A 522 -2.09 2.66 -40.59
N LEU A 523 -1.55 2.89 -41.78
CA LEU A 523 -1.00 1.86 -42.66
C LEU A 523 0.30 1.22 -42.12
N ARG A 524 1.10 1.96 -41.34
CA ARG A 524 2.29 1.41 -40.65
C ARG A 524 1.95 0.53 -39.43
N ARG A 525 0.67 0.40 -39.06
CA ARG A 525 0.20 -0.39 -37.91
C ARG A 525 -0.61 -1.63 -38.31
N GLY A 526 -0.78 -1.88 -39.61
CA GLY A 526 -1.46 -3.07 -40.14
C GLY A 526 -0.50 -4.21 -40.44
#